data_AF-A0A7V6GVH0-F1
#
_entry.id   AF-A0A7V6GVH0-F1
#
_cell.length_a   1.000
_cell.length_b   1.000
_cell.length_c   1.000
_cell.angle_alpha   90.00
_cell.angle_beta   90.00
_cell.angle_gamma   90.00
#
_symmetry.space_group_name_H-M   'P 1'
#
loop_
_entity.id
_entity.type
_entity.pdbx_description
1 polymer ?
#
loop_
_entity_poly.entity_id
_entity_poly.type
_entity_poly.pdbx_seq_one_letter_code
_entity_poly.pdbx_strand_id
1 'polypeptide(L)'
;FWEDLDYNNLPPDFWEKYDRSYEQDRAILNLVYLNSFYQYTQLRDYTFKEDITLIGFPNSGRNGSAIAVNNRIAISSKSKLIDGCWEFVKSFLSDKYQESVTYQWPVKISAFDKMAEKAMKGEDGYGPIRPLVGDVVYDSIGIPNPMPQEGRKISEEDVKYIKSFLQSVDVLMSYEQGVMDIINEEAKMYYAGSKTAEETAKIIQSRVQIYVSEGR
;
A
#
# COMPACT_ATOMS: atom_id res chain seq x y z
N PHE A 1 -5.94 20.74 5.75
CA PHE A 1 -4.66 20.77 5.02
C PHE A 1 -4.84 20.42 3.55
N TRP A 2 -5.15 19.17 3.19
CA TRP A 2 -5.44 18.81 1.78
C TRP A 2 -6.81 19.33 1.30
N GLU A 3 -7.79 19.46 2.19
CA GLU A 3 -9.11 20.02 1.87
C GLU A 3 -9.10 21.55 1.67
N ASP A 4 -8.02 22.23 2.11
CA ASP A 4 -7.89 23.70 2.04
C ASP A 4 -7.05 24.14 0.82
N LEU A 5 -6.53 23.18 0.05
CA LEU A 5 -5.88 23.48 -1.22
C LEU A 5 -6.96 23.81 -2.24
N ASP A 6 -6.86 24.98 -2.85
CA ASP A 6 -7.65 25.30 -4.02
C ASP A 6 -7.11 24.52 -5.22
N TYR A 7 -7.61 23.28 -5.38
CA TYR A 7 -7.22 22.39 -6.47
C TYR A 7 -7.42 23.00 -7.86
N ASN A 8 -8.29 24.01 -7.99
CA ASN A 8 -8.54 24.70 -9.26
C ASN A 8 -7.48 25.78 -9.57
N ASN A 9 -6.69 26.20 -8.57
CA ASN A 9 -5.70 27.27 -8.68
C ASN A 9 -4.28 26.83 -8.22
N LEU A 10 -3.97 25.54 -8.32
CA LEU A 10 -2.63 25.06 -8.05
C LEU A 10 -1.64 25.60 -9.10
N PRO A 11 -0.39 25.93 -8.71
CA PRO A 11 0.68 26.18 -9.66
C PRO A 11 0.77 25.03 -10.68
N PRO A 12 1.02 25.31 -11.98
CA PRO A 12 1.10 24.27 -13.00
C PRO A 12 2.13 23.17 -12.71
N ASP A 13 3.19 23.51 -11.95
CA ASP A 13 4.27 22.61 -11.56
C ASP A 13 4.08 21.97 -10.17
N PHE A 14 2.90 22.14 -9.53
CA PHE A 14 2.65 21.67 -8.17
C PHE A 14 2.85 20.16 -8.05
N TRP A 15 2.23 19.38 -8.93
CA TRP A 15 2.31 17.92 -8.90
C TRP A 15 3.71 17.41 -9.23
N GLU A 16 4.36 17.98 -10.25
CA GLU A 16 5.75 17.66 -10.57
C GLU A 16 6.66 17.90 -9.34
N LYS A 17 6.50 19.05 -8.68
CA LYS A 17 7.24 19.34 -7.45
C LYS A 17 6.88 18.40 -6.32
N TYR A 18 5.62 18.03 -6.16
CA TYR A 18 5.19 17.12 -5.11
C TYR A 18 5.80 15.73 -5.32
N ASP A 19 5.71 15.19 -6.53
CA ASP A 19 6.21 13.85 -6.87
C ASP A 19 7.74 13.78 -6.82
N ARG A 20 8.42 14.88 -7.16
CA ARG A 20 9.89 15.01 -7.06
C ARG A 20 10.38 15.50 -5.70
N SER A 21 9.53 15.51 -4.67
CA SER A 21 9.94 15.93 -3.32
C SER A 21 11.11 15.10 -2.78
N TYR A 22 11.19 13.83 -3.16
CA TYR A 22 12.26 12.91 -2.76
C TYR A 22 13.59 13.23 -3.45
N GLU A 23 13.58 13.63 -4.73
CA GLU A 23 14.80 13.98 -5.46
C GLU A 23 15.47 15.27 -4.96
N GLN A 24 14.74 16.08 -4.21
CA GLN A 24 15.17 17.40 -3.72
C GLN A 24 15.28 17.43 -2.19
N ASP A 25 15.31 16.26 -1.53
CA ASP A 25 15.36 16.13 -0.07
C ASP A 25 14.24 16.90 0.67
N ARG A 26 13.11 17.18 0.00
CA ARG A 26 11.93 17.83 0.59
C ARG A 26 11.03 16.85 1.31
N ALA A 27 11.12 15.57 0.97
CA ALA A 27 10.45 14.47 1.68
C ALA A 27 11.39 13.27 1.77
N ILE A 28 11.41 12.61 2.93
CA ILE A 28 12.21 11.40 3.18
C ILE A 28 11.36 10.13 3.27
N LEU A 29 10.03 10.25 3.30
CA LEU A 29 9.09 9.13 3.45
C LEU A 29 8.03 9.19 2.35
N ASN A 30 7.84 8.07 1.65
CA ASN A 30 6.76 7.90 0.66
C ASN A 30 5.75 6.85 1.15
N LEU A 31 4.46 7.22 1.15
CA LEU A 31 3.39 6.29 1.46
C LEU A 31 3.16 5.34 0.28
N VAL A 32 3.29 4.04 0.51
CA VAL A 32 3.28 3.03 -0.55
C VAL A 32 2.34 1.88 -0.25
N TYR A 33 1.61 1.46 -1.28
CA TYR A 33 0.96 0.14 -1.32
C TYR A 33 1.88 -0.84 -2.07
N LEU A 34 2.66 -1.62 -1.33
CA LEU A 34 3.53 -2.62 -1.92
C LEU A 34 2.70 -3.85 -2.34
N ASN A 35 2.42 -3.99 -3.63
CA ASN A 35 1.59 -5.06 -4.18
C ASN A 35 2.29 -5.93 -5.24
N SER A 36 3.56 -5.63 -5.57
CA SER A 36 4.35 -6.37 -6.55
C SER A 36 5.85 -6.12 -6.42
N PHE A 37 6.65 -7.00 -7.04
CA PHE A 37 8.10 -6.83 -7.18
C PHE A 37 8.47 -5.57 -7.99
N TYR A 38 7.68 -5.21 -9.00
CA TYR A 38 7.92 -4.02 -9.82
C TYR A 38 7.66 -2.72 -9.07
N GLN A 39 6.67 -2.68 -8.18
CA GLN A 39 6.45 -1.50 -7.35
C GLN A 39 7.68 -1.20 -6.49
N TYR A 40 8.34 -2.24 -5.96
CA TYR A 40 9.58 -2.09 -5.18
C TYR A 40 10.73 -1.52 -6.01
N THR A 41 10.99 -2.09 -7.20
CA THR A 41 12.06 -1.60 -8.09
C THR A 41 11.76 -0.21 -8.62
N GLN A 42 10.50 0.12 -8.91
CA GLN A 42 10.12 1.46 -9.31
C GLN A 42 10.47 2.49 -8.22
N LEU A 43 10.16 2.18 -6.96
CA LEU A 43 10.48 3.08 -5.85
C LEU A 43 11.99 3.23 -5.68
N ARG A 44 12.73 2.13 -5.66
CA ARG A 44 14.20 2.12 -5.48
C ARG A 44 14.91 2.84 -6.63
N ASP A 45 14.61 2.45 -7.87
CA ASP A 45 15.43 2.81 -9.03
C ASP A 45 14.94 4.12 -9.70
N TYR A 46 13.68 4.51 -9.52
CA TYR A 46 13.12 5.74 -10.13
C TYR A 46 12.74 6.82 -9.14
N THR A 47 12.00 6.48 -8.10
CA THR A 47 11.49 7.48 -7.15
C THR A 47 12.59 8.00 -6.25
N PHE A 48 13.35 7.11 -5.62
CA PHE A 48 14.41 7.45 -4.68
C PHE A 48 15.80 7.43 -5.34
N LYS A 49 16.00 6.60 -6.37
CA LYS A 49 17.29 6.41 -7.07
C LYS A 49 18.42 5.95 -6.14
N GLU A 50 18.06 5.26 -5.07
CA GLU A 50 18.95 4.67 -4.07
C GLU A 50 18.27 3.47 -3.40
N ASP A 51 19.02 2.72 -2.59
CA ASP A 51 18.44 1.62 -1.82
C ASP A 51 17.39 2.14 -0.82
N ILE A 52 16.23 1.49 -0.80
CA ILE A 52 15.10 1.90 0.04
C ILE A 52 14.90 0.95 1.22
N THR A 53 14.38 1.50 2.31
CA THR A 53 13.93 0.72 3.46
C THR A 53 12.42 0.82 3.60
N LEU A 54 11.74 -0.33 3.59
CA LEU A 54 10.32 -0.42 3.90
C LEU A 54 10.12 -0.29 5.41
N ILE A 55 9.41 0.75 5.83
CA ILE A 55 9.03 0.97 7.23
C ILE A 55 7.54 1.25 7.34
N GLY A 56 6.98 0.87 8.49
CA GLY A 56 5.58 1.08 8.81
C GLY A 56 5.27 2.49 9.32
N PHE A 57 3.98 2.77 9.51
CA PHE A 57 3.54 3.97 10.22
C PHE A 57 4.16 4.06 11.63
N PRO A 58 4.43 5.27 12.13
CA PRO A 58 5.01 5.44 13.45
C PRO A 58 4.06 4.90 14.53
N ASN A 59 4.57 3.99 15.36
CA ASN A 59 3.91 3.50 16.56
C ASN A 59 4.95 3.11 17.63
N SER A 60 4.51 2.85 18.86
CA SER A 60 5.41 2.48 19.96
C SER A 60 6.14 1.15 19.76
N GLY A 61 5.57 0.25 18.96
CA GLY A 61 6.14 -1.05 18.61
C GLY A 61 7.14 -1.02 17.45
N ARG A 62 7.29 0.12 16.76
CA ARG A 62 8.08 0.28 15.52
C ARG A 62 7.67 -0.72 14.42
N ASN A 63 6.39 -1.08 14.35
CA ASN A 63 5.86 -2.12 13.47
C ASN A 63 4.57 -1.70 12.73
N GLY A 64 4.43 -0.43 12.34
CA GLY A 64 3.17 0.06 11.75
C GLY A 64 2.91 -0.28 10.28
N SER A 65 3.56 -1.32 9.74
CA SER A 65 3.21 -1.83 8.42
C SER A 65 1.90 -2.59 8.54
N ALA A 66 1.05 -2.54 7.52
CA ALA A 66 -0.25 -3.21 7.58
C ALA A 66 -0.58 -3.90 6.25
N ILE A 67 -1.29 -5.02 6.35
CA ILE A 67 -1.84 -5.74 5.21
C ILE A 67 -3.20 -5.13 4.87
N ALA A 68 -3.32 -4.58 3.66
CA ALA A 68 -4.60 -4.25 3.08
C ALA A 68 -5.14 -5.46 2.31
N VAL A 69 -6.36 -5.90 2.63
CA VAL A 69 -7.02 -7.02 1.94
C VAL A 69 -8.16 -6.49 1.08
N ASN A 70 -8.18 -6.92 -0.18
CA ASN A 70 -9.26 -6.57 -1.12
C ASN A 70 -10.53 -7.39 -0.86
N ASN A 71 -10.38 -8.63 -0.39
CA ASN A 71 -11.49 -9.55 -0.21
C ASN A 71 -11.43 -10.19 1.18
N ARG A 72 -12.56 -10.20 1.88
CA ARG A 72 -12.78 -10.98 3.10
C ARG A 72 -14.00 -11.85 2.85
N ILE A 73 -13.84 -13.16 3.00
CA ILE A 73 -14.93 -14.11 2.80
C ILE A 73 -15.32 -14.69 4.16
N ALA A 74 -16.60 -14.58 4.51
CA ALA A 74 -17.16 -15.15 5.72
C ALA A 74 -18.32 -16.10 5.36
N ILE A 75 -18.42 -17.21 6.07
CA ILE A 75 -19.53 -18.16 5.92
C ILE A 75 -20.51 -17.90 7.07
N SER A 76 -21.77 -17.65 6.73
CA SER A 76 -22.81 -17.52 7.75
C SER A 76 -22.97 -18.82 8.52
N SER A 77 -22.91 -18.73 9.85
CA SER A 77 -23.14 -19.88 10.76
C SER A 77 -24.55 -20.46 10.65
N LYS A 78 -25.48 -19.73 10.02
CA LYS A 78 -26.88 -20.16 9.78
C LYS A 78 -27.09 -20.77 8.39
N SER A 79 -26.04 -20.85 7.55
CA SER A 79 -26.17 -21.45 6.22
C SER A 79 -26.59 -22.91 6.33
N LYS A 80 -27.50 -23.34 5.46
CA LYS A 80 -27.89 -24.75 5.33
C LYS A 80 -26.97 -25.53 4.38
N LEU A 81 -26.00 -24.85 3.76
CA LEU A 81 -25.11 -25.37 2.71
C LEU A 81 -23.63 -25.17 3.08
N ILE A 82 -23.28 -25.39 4.36
CA ILE A 82 -21.94 -25.09 4.90
C ILE A 82 -20.82 -25.77 4.10
N ASP A 83 -20.99 -27.04 3.73
CA ASP A 83 -19.97 -27.78 2.96
C ASP A 83 -19.75 -27.15 1.58
N GLY A 84 -20.83 -26.78 0.88
CA GLY A 84 -20.75 -26.09 -0.40
C GLY A 84 -20.09 -24.71 -0.30
N CYS A 85 -20.37 -23.96 0.78
CA CYS A 85 -19.67 -22.70 1.05
C CYS A 85 -18.17 -22.92 1.26
N TRP A 86 -17.77 -23.98 1.97
CA TRP A 86 -16.36 -24.32 2.15
C TRP A 86 -15.68 -24.74 0.85
N GLU A 87 -16.34 -25.52 -0.02
CA GLU A 87 -15.79 -25.84 -1.35
C GLU A 87 -15.57 -24.57 -2.18
N PHE A 88 -16.51 -23.63 -2.14
CA PHE A 88 -16.36 -22.34 -2.81
C PHE A 88 -15.16 -21.56 -2.27
N VAL A 89 -15.01 -21.42 -0.94
CA VAL A 89 -13.86 -20.75 -0.33
C VAL A 89 -12.54 -21.42 -0.69
N LYS A 90 -12.49 -22.76 -0.65
CA LYS A 90 -11.29 -23.52 -1.01
C LYS A 90 -10.88 -23.30 -2.47
N SER A 91 -11.82 -23.01 -3.37
CA SER A 91 -11.49 -22.72 -4.77
C SER A 91 -10.54 -21.52 -4.93
N PHE A 92 -10.70 -20.47 -4.11
CA PHE A 92 -9.80 -19.30 -4.06
C PHE A 92 -8.41 -19.65 -3.50
N LEU A 93 -8.32 -20.70 -2.69
CA LEU A 93 -7.05 -21.16 -2.12
C LEU A 93 -6.39 -22.26 -2.98
N SER A 94 -7.00 -22.66 -4.09
CA SER A 94 -6.38 -23.64 -4.99
C SER A 94 -5.09 -23.09 -5.61
N ASP A 95 -4.14 -23.98 -5.94
CA ASP A 95 -2.89 -23.58 -6.61
C ASP A 95 -3.18 -22.90 -7.94
N LYS A 96 -4.14 -23.43 -8.70
CA LYS A 96 -4.62 -22.82 -9.96
C LYS A 96 -5.06 -21.37 -9.77
N TYR A 97 -5.85 -21.07 -8.72
CA TYR A 97 -6.29 -19.70 -8.48
C TYR A 97 -5.14 -18.83 -7.98
N GLN A 98 -4.37 -19.30 -6.99
CA GLN A 98 -3.30 -18.51 -6.37
C GLN A 98 -2.15 -18.22 -7.35
N GLU A 99 -1.84 -19.13 -8.27
CA GLU A 99 -0.84 -18.91 -9.33
C GLU A 99 -1.36 -18.03 -10.49
N SER A 100 -2.68 -17.79 -10.55
CA SER A 100 -3.29 -16.84 -11.49
C SER A 100 -3.40 -15.42 -10.94
N VAL A 101 -3.13 -15.23 -9.65
CA VAL A 101 -3.14 -13.91 -9.00
C VAL A 101 -2.10 -13.03 -9.67
N THR A 102 -2.57 -11.87 -10.11
CA THR A 102 -1.77 -10.77 -10.66
C THR A 102 -2.16 -9.49 -9.89
N TYR A 103 -1.32 -8.44 -9.92
CA TYR A 103 -1.57 -7.13 -9.28
C TYR A 103 -1.64 -7.10 -7.74
N GLN A 104 -1.37 -8.21 -7.09
CA GLN A 104 -1.34 -8.33 -5.64
C GLN A 104 -0.53 -9.56 -5.25
N TRP A 105 -0.15 -9.63 -3.99
CA TRP A 105 0.53 -10.81 -3.46
C TRP A 105 -0.45 -11.98 -3.33
N PRO A 106 -0.09 -13.19 -3.82
CA PRO A 106 -0.85 -14.38 -3.50
C PRO A 106 -0.71 -14.67 -2.00
N VAL A 107 -1.75 -15.26 -1.40
CA VAL A 107 -1.73 -15.65 0.02
C VAL A 107 -1.02 -16.98 0.25
N LYS A 108 -0.82 -17.78 -0.81
CA LYS A 108 0.01 -18.99 -0.76
C LYS A 108 1.48 -18.67 -1.00
N ILE A 109 2.34 -19.09 -0.06
CA ILE A 109 3.80 -18.94 -0.18
C ILE A 109 4.34 -19.65 -1.44
N SER A 110 3.83 -20.83 -1.78
CA SER A 110 4.24 -21.55 -2.99
C SER A 110 3.94 -20.79 -4.28
N ALA A 111 2.80 -20.08 -4.33
CA ALA A 111 2.44 -19.22 -5.46
C ALA A 111 3.28 -17.94 -5.49
N PHE A 112 3.62 -17.38 -4.32
CA PHE A 112 4.58 -16.28 -4.21
C PHE A 112 5.96 -16.67 -4.76
N ASP A 113 6.46 -17.84 -4.38
CA ASP A 113 7.79 -18.31 -4.81
C ASP A 113 7.84 -18.50 -6.35
N LYS A 114 6.80 -19.09 -6.93
CA LYS A 114 6.66 -19.17 -8.40
C LYS A 114 6.55 -17.79 -9.06
N MET A 115 5.85 -16.85 -8.44
CA MET A 115 5.76 -15.47 -8.92
C MET A 115 7.14 -14.79 -8.88
N ALA A 116 7.91 -15.00 -7.82
CA ALA A 116 9.27 -14.48 -7.67
C ALA A 116 10.23 -15.06 -8.72
N GLU A 117 10.16 -16.36 -8.98
CA GLU A 117 10.94 -17.00 -10.05
C GLU A 117 10.66 -16.38 -11.42
N LYS A 118 9.38 -16.15 -11.74
CA LYS A 118 8.99 -15.47 -12.98
C LYS A 118 9.50 -14.04 -13.02
N ALA A 119 9.38 -13.29 -11.92
CA ALA A 119 9.85 -11.90 -11.83
C ALA A 119 11.38 -11.80 -12.04
N MET A 120 12.17 -12.69 -11.43
CA MET A 120 13.63 -12.73 -11.60
C MET A 120 14.04 -13.06 -13.06
N LYS A 121 13.27 -13.90 -13.74
CA LYS A 121 13.49 -14.26 -15.15
C LYS A 121 12.93 -13.22 -16.14
N GLY A 122 12.10 -12.28 -15.68
CA GLY A 122 11.33 -11.39 -16.54
C GLY A 122 10.22 -12.11 -17.34
N GLU A 123 9.77 -13.26 -16.85
CA GLU A 123 8.81 -14.17 -17.50
C GLU A 123 7.35 -13.94 -17.08
N ASP A 124 7.07 -12.96 -16.21
CA ASP A 124 5.69 -12.58 -15.86
C ASP A 124 4.98 -11.78 -16.98
N GLY A 125 5.58 -11.74 -18.16
CA GLY A 125 4.91 -11.52 -19.43
C GLY A 125 4.66 -10.05 -19.76
N TYR A 126 5.55 -9.13 -19.39
CA TYR A 126 5.25 -7.69 -19.50
C TYR A 126 3.88 -7.37 -18.87
N GLY A 127 3.55 -8.02 -17.75
CA GLY A 127 2.28 -7.78 -17.08
C GLY A 127 2.16 -6.30 -16.71
N PRO A 128 0.98 -5.67 -16.80
CA PRO A 128 0.76 -4.37 -16.17
C PRO A 128 1.11 -4.56 -14.68
N ILE A 129 2.23 -4.07 -14.16
CA ILE A 129 2.72 -2.69 -14.09
C ILE A 129 3.72 -2.30 -15.21
N ARG A 130 3.48 -2.68 -16.47
CA ARG A 130 3.10 -1.78 -17.59
C ARG A 130 2.59 -2.60 -18.80
N PRO A 131 1.65 -2.10 -19.61
CA PRO A 131 1.63 -2.49 -21.01
C PRO A 131 2.62 -1.61 -21.81
N LEU A 132 3.31 -2.27 -22.73
CA LEU A 132 3.74 -1.78 -24.06
C LEU A 132 5.20 -1.31 -24.22
N VAL A 133 5.89 -2.03 -25.11
CA VAL A 133 6.84 -1.45 -26.05
C VAL A 133 6.17 -0.24 -26.71
N GLY A 134 6.63 0.96 -26.39
CA GLY A 134 6.12 2.23 -26.90
C GLY A 134 6.59 3.36 -25.99
N ASP A 135 7.19 4.40 -26.56
CA ASP A 135 7.78 5.51 -25.82
C ASP A 135 6.77 6.15 -24.86
N VAL A 136 7.15 6.24 -23.58
CA VAL A 136 6.44 6.94 -22.50
C VAL A 136 5.24 6.21 -21.89
N VAL A 137 5.27 6.04 -20.57
CA VAL A 137 4.04 5.75 -19.79
C VAL A 137 3.83 6.89 -18.83
N TYR A 138 2.58 7.29 -18.76
CA TYR A 138 2.10 8.33 -17.88
C TYR A 138 1.77 7.74 -16.49
N ASP A 139 2.17 8.40 -15.41
CA ASP A 139 1.65 8.11 -14.07
C ASP A 139 0.15 8.44 -13.94
N SER A 140 -0.44 8.24 -12.76
CA SER A 140 -1.87 8.46 -12.50
C SER A 140 -2.37 9.89 -12.76
N ILE A 141 -1.48 10.82 -13.06
CA ILE A 141 -1.77 12.24 -13.33
C ILE A 141 -1.31 12.69 -14.74
N GLY A 142 -0.88 11.76 -15.61
CA GLY A 142 -0.53 12.14 -16.96
C GLY A 142 0.89 12.68 -17.12
N ILE A 143 1.84 12.32 -16.24
CA ILE A 143 3.27 12.68 -16.39
C ILE A 143 4.08 11.51 -16.97
N PRO A 144 4.81 11.72 -18.08
CA PRO A 144 5.76 10.77 -18.64
C PRO A 144 6.76 10.29 -17.59
N ASN A 145 6.69 9.02 -17.20
CA ASN A 145 7.72 8.37 -16.41
C ASN A 145 8.63 7.58 -17.37
N PRO A 146 9.82 8.12 -17.75
CA PRO A 146 10.76 7.40 -18.59
C PRO A 146 11.27 6.18 -17.83
N MET A 147 10.90 4.99 -18.28
CA MET A 147 11.40 3.73 -17.74
C MET A 147 12.60 3.30 -18.58
N PRO A 148 13.83 3.29 -18.05
CA PRO A 148 15.00 2.79 -18.76
C PRO A 148 14.73 1.42 -19.35
N GLN A 149 15.23 1.24 -20.56
CA GLN A 149 15.22 -0.04 -21.25
C GLN A 149 16.04 -1.10 -20.51
N GLU A 150 16.90 -0.69 -19.55
CA GLU A 150 17.71 -1.54 -18.69
C GLU A 150 17.57 -1.09 -17.21
N GLY A 151 16.47 -1.45 -16.56
CA GLY A 151 16.34 -1.35 -15.10
C GLY A 151 17.07 -2.51 -14.39
N ARG A 152 17.46 -2.32 -13.12
CA ARG A 152 18.03 -3.41 -12.30
C ARG A 152 16.97 -4.50 -12.17
N LYS A 153 17.30 -5.70 -12.66
CA LYS A 153 16.42 -6.87 -12.52
C LYS A 153 16.21 -7.19 -11.05
N ILE A 154 15.06 -7.80 -10.75
CA ILE A 154 14.78 -8.38 -9.44
C ILE A 154 15.87 -9.42 -9.12
N SER A 155 16.57 -9.22 -8.02
CA SER A 155 17.58 -10.17 -7.52
C SER A 155 16.97 -11.16 -6.52
N GLU A 156 17.71 -12.24 -6.22
CA GLU A 156 17.35 -13.14 -5.12
C GLU A 156 17.32 -12.42 -3.76
N GLU A 157 18.17 -11.39 -3.59
CA GLU A 157 18.19 -10.55 -2.38
C GLU A 157 16.93 -9.71 -2.27
N ASP A 158 16.44 -9.12 -3.37
CA ASP A 158 15.19 -8.38 -3.43
C ASP A 158 14.01 -9.28 -3.04
N VAL A 159 13.96 -10.50 -3.59
CA VAL A 159 12.93 -11.49 -3.27
C VAL A 159 12.97 -11.85 -1.79
N LYS A 160 14.15 -12.13 -1.25
CA LYS A 160 14.33 -12.46 0.15
C LYS A 160 13.90 -11.31 1.06
N TYR A 161 14.31 -10.09 0.74
CA TYR A 161 13.95 -8.89 1.50
C TYR A 161 12.43 -8.68 1.53
N ILE A 162 11.78 -8.70 0.36
CA ILE A 162 10.32 -8.53 0.25
C ILE A 162 9.58 -9.64 0.97
N LYS A 163 9.98 -10.92 0.79
CA LYS A 163 9.35 -12.06 1.47
C LYS A 163 9.45 -11.92 2.99
N SER A 164 10.63 -11.61 3.51
CA SER A 164 10.84 -11.39 4.95
C SER A 164 10.03 -10.19 5.46
N PHE A 165 9.97 -9.09 4.71
CA PHE A 165 9.14 -7.94 5.05
C PHE A 165 7.66 -8.34 5.15
N LEU A 166 7.10 -8.97 4.11
CA LEU A 166 5.69 -9.40 4.11
C LEU A 166 5.37 -10.37 5.26
N GLN A 167 6.28 -11.29 5.59
CA GLN A 167 6.12 -12.22 6.71
C GLN A 167 6.24 -11.56 8.09
N SER A 168 6.83 -10.38 8.17
CA SER A 168 6.94 -9.61 9.41
C SER A 168 5.68 -8.80 9.75
N VAL A 169 4.76 -8.64 8.79
CA VAL A 169 3.54 -7.83 8.97
C VAL A 169 2.43 -8.68 9.58
N ASP A 170 1.95 -8.28 10.75
CA ASP A 170 0.89 -8.97 11.52
C ASP A 170 -0.38 -8.12 11.75
N VAL A 171 -0.37 -6.86 11.30
CA VAL A 171 -1.50 -5.94 11.41
C VAL A 171 -2.33 -5.94 10.13
N LEU A 172 -3.64 -6.06 10.28
CA LEU A 172 -4.59 -5.86 9.18
C LEU A 172 -5.01 -4.39 9.14
N MET A 173 -4.94 -3.76 7.97
CA MET A 173 -5.47 -2.41 7.79
C MET A 173 -6.99 -2.43 8.00
N SER A 174 -7.46 -1.60 8.91
CA SER A 174 -8.88 -1.32 9.14
C SER A 174 -9.15 0.15 8.87
N TYR A 175 -10.35 0.42 8.39
CA TYR A 175 -10.85 1.77 8.21
C TYR A 175 -12.20 1.84 8.91
N GLU A 176 -12.27 2.67 9.96
CA GLU A 176 -13.47 2.90 10.73
C GLU A 176 -13.87 4.36 10.54
N GLN A 177 -14.98 4.61 9.83
CA GLN A 177 -15.38 5.96 9.46
C GLN A 177 -15.52 6.87 10.68
N GLY A 178 -16.17 6.41 11.74
CA GLY A 178 -16.34 7.21 12.96
C GLY A 178 -15.02 7.56 13.65
N VAL A 179 -14.01 6.68 13.60
CA VAL A 179 -12.66 6.98 14.10
C VAL A 179 -11.99 8.04 13.24
N MET A 180 -12.12 7.93 11.92
CA MET A 180 -11.55 8.91 10.99
C MET A 180 -12.21 10.28 11.10
N ASP A 181 -13.52 10.34 11.33
CA ASP A 181 -14.24 11.59 11.55
C ASP A 181 -13.71 12.30 12.80
N ILE A 182 -13.56 11.57 13.91
CA ILE A 182 -12.96 12.09 15.15
C ILE A 182 -11.55 12.65 14.89
N ILE A 183 -10.70 11.88 14.18
CA ILE A 183 -9.33 12.31 13.86
C ILE A 183 -9.35 13.59 13.03
N ASN A 184 -10.16 13.64 11.99
CA ASN A 184 -10.23 14.79 11.08
C ASN A 184 -10.73 16.05 11.78
N GLU A 185 -11.76 15.95 12.61
CA GLU A 185 -12.30 17.08 13.38
C GLU A 185 -11.24 17.69 14.31
N GLU A 186 -10.54 16.87 15.09
CA GLU A 186 -9.55 17.37 16.05
C GLU A 186 -8.24 17.82 15.36
N ALA A 187 -7.86 17.18 14.25
CA ALA A 187 -6.71 17.58 13.45
C ALA A 187 -6.93 18.95 12.79
N LYS A 188 -8.15 19.27 12.33
CA LYS A 188 -8.48 20.60 11.80
C LYS A 188 -8.16 21.71 12.81
N MET A 189 -8.48 21.50 14.08
CA MET A 189 -8.19 22.47 15.15
C MET A 189 -6.68 22.64 15.41
N TYR A 190 -5.90 21.55 15.31
CA TYR A 190 -4.44 21.60 15.39
C TYR A 190 -3.84 22.42 14.24
N TYR A 191 -4.21 22.11 12.99
CA TYR A 191 -3.69 22.81 11.82
C TYR A 191 -4.13 24.27 11.75
N ALA A 192 -5.27 24.62 12.34
CA ALA A 192 -5.70 26.01 12.54
C ALA A 192 -4.92 26.75 13.65
N GLY A 193 -3.98 26.09 14.34
CA GLY A 193 -3.18 26.67 15.43
C GLY A 193 -3.94 26.82 16.75
N SER A 194 -5.13 26.22 16.88
CA SER A 194 -5.98 26.37 18.08
C SER A 194 -5.60 25.46 19.24
N LYS A 195 -4.86 24.37 18.97
CA LYS A 195 -4.44 23.36 19.96
C LYS A 195 -3.03 22.88 19.65
N THR A 196 -2.31 22.40 20.66
CA THR A 196 -1.03 21.71 20.45
C THR A 196 -1.26 20.28 19.93
N ALA A 197 -0.23 19.68 19.33
CA ALA A 197 -0.28 18.28 18.87
C ALA A 197 -0.58 17.31 20.04
N GLU A 198 -0.02 17.57 21.22
CA GLU A 198 -0.24 16.75 22.41
C GLU A 198 -1.68 16.81 22.91
N GLU A 199 -2.28 18.00 22.96
CA GLU A 199 -3.68 18.19 23.34
C GLU A 199 -4.62 17.52 22.34
N THR A 200 -4.39 17.74 21.05
CA THR A 200 -5.17 17.10 19.98
C THR A 200 -5.10 15.58 20.08
N ALA A 201 -3.91 15.01 20.28
CA ALA A 201 -3.74 13.56 20.45
C ALA A 201 -4.50 13.01 21.66
N LYS A 202 -4.46 13.71 22.82
CA LYS A 202 -5.21 13.31 24.03
C LYS A 202 -6.72 13.28 23.79
N ILE A 203 -7.25 14.28 23.08
CA ILE A 203 -8.68 14.37 22.79
C ILE A 203 -9.10 13.28 21.81
N ILE A 204 -8.33 13.06 20.74
CA ILE A 204 -8.57 11.95 19.79
C ILE A 204 -8.62 10.63 20.55
N GLN A 205 -7.62 10.35 21.38
CA GLN A 205 -7.56 9.11 22.16
C GLN A 205 -8.80 8.92 23.06
N SER A 206 -9.22 9.98 23.75
CA SER A 206 -10.41 9.94 24.61
C SER A 206 -11.69 9.69 23.81
N ARG A 207 -11.89 10.39 22.69
CA ARG A 207 -13.09 10.26 21.85
C ARG A 207 -13.18 8.90 21.17
N VAL A 208 -12.06 8.40 20.65
CA VAL A 208 -11.98 7.06 20.06
C VAL A 208 -12.28 5.97 21.10
N GLN A 209 -11.78 6.11 22.33
CA GLN A 209 -12.05 5.14 23.39
C GLN A 209 -13.54 5.07 23.77
N ILE A 210 -14.22 6.21 23.81
CA ILE A 210 -15.68 6.28 24.03
C ILE A 210 -16.42 5.61 22.86
N TYR A 211 -16.12 6.01 21.62
CA TYR A 211 -16.75 5.45 20.41
C TYR A 211 -16.64 3.91 20.35
N VAL A 212 -15.46 3.36 20.63
CA VAL A 212 -15.23 1.90 20.62
C VAL A 212 -15.97 1.18 21.75
N SER A 213 -16.18 1.86 22.87
CA SER A 213 -16.87 1.30 24.03
C SER A 213 -18.40 1.28 23.84
N GLU A 214 -18.95 2.22 23.07
CA GLU A 214 -20.38 2.30 22.73
C GLU A 214 -20.79 1.32 21.61
N GLY A 215 -19.86 0.97 20.71
CA GLY A 215 -20.10 0.02 19.61
C GLY A 215 -19.98 -1.47 19.97
N ARG A 216 -19.80 -1.81 21.25
CA ARG A 216 -19.67 -3.19 21.75
C ARG A 216 -21.00 -3.80 22.19
#